data_AF-A0A2M8GH90-F1
#
_entry.id   AF-A0A2M8GH90-F1
#
_cell.length_a   1.000
_cell.length_b   1.000
_cell.length_c   1.000
_cell.angle_alpha   90.00
_cell.angle_beta   90.00
_cell.angle_gamma   90.00
#
_symmetry.space_group_name_H-M   'P 1'
#
loop_
_entity.id
_entity.type
_entity.pdbx_description
1 polymer ?
#
loop_
_entity_poly.entity_id
_entity_poly.type
_entity_poly.pdbx_seq_one_letter_code
_entity_poly.pdbx_strand_id
1 'polypeptide(L)' 'MVCNGKPVIRGTRIPVSVILEQIAAGESWAKLLAGYPELKEEDIRAALFYARKIS' A
#
# COMPACT_ATOMS: atom_id res chain seq x y z
N MET A 1 16.80 -6.34 5.61
CA MET A 1 16.83 -4.88 5.34
C MET A 1 15.56 -4.30 5.94
N VAL A 2 15.67 -3.82 7.18
CA VAL A 2 14.59 -3.24 7.98
C VAL A 2 14.96 -1.80 8.21
N CYS A 3 14.24 -0.87 7.60
CA CYS A 3 14.24 0.52 8.00
C CYS A 3 12.90 0.76 8.70
N ASN A 4 12.93 0.87 10.04
CA ASN A 4 11.80 1.36 10.85
C ASN A 4 10.50 0.54 10.83
N GLY A 5 10.54 -0.79 10.68
CA GLY A 5 9.40 -1.68 10.97
C GLY A 5 8.11 -1.47 10.15
N LYS A 6 8.09 -0.52 9.23
CA LYS A 6 6.95 -0.20 8.37
C LYS A 6 7.24 -0.78 6.99
N PRO A 7 6.46 -1.75 6.50
CA PRO A 7 6.62 -2.20 5.13
C PRO A 7 6.38 -1.00 4.20
N VAL A 8 7.38 -0.72 3.39
CA VAL A 8 7.24 0.16 2.23
C VAL A 8 6.92 -0.71 1.04
N ILE A 9 6.13 -0.18 0.11
CA ILE A 9 5.78 -0.89 -1.10
C ILE A 9 7.05 -1.13 -1.93
N ARG A 10 7.23 -2.36 -2.41
CA ARG A 10 8.49 -2.77 -3.04
C ARG A 10 8.65 -2.06 -4.38
N GLY A 11 9.62 -1.16 -4.45
CA GLY A 11 9.86 -0.35 -5.65
C GLY A 11 9.32 1.07 -5.55
N THR A 12 8.67 1.44 -4.45
CA THR A 12 8.29 2.82 -4.16
C THR A 12 8.83 3.26 -2.79
N ARG A 13 8.83 4.56 -2.53
CA ARG A 13 9.09 5.13 -1.19
C ARG A 13 7.80 5.35 -0.40
N ILE A 14 6.70 4.72 -0.81
CA ILE A 14 5.38 4.94 -0.22
C ILE A 14 5.16 3.93 0.91
N PRO A 15 4.83 4.39 2.14
CA PRO A 15 4.48 3.50 3.24
C PRO A 15 3.16 2.76 2.94
N VAL A 16 3.10 1.47 3.26
CA VAL A 16 1.87 0.67 3.14
C VAL A 16 0.71 1.29 3.93
N SER A 17 0.99 1.95 5.07
CA SER A 17 -0.02 2.66 5.87
C SER A 17 -0.78 3.72 5.08
N VAL A 18 -0.13 4.48 4.20
CA VAL A 18 -0.78 5.56 3.43
C VAL A 18 -1.78 4.98 2.43
N ILE A 19 -1.40 3.89 1.77
CA ILE A 19 -2.26 3.18 0.83
C ILE A 19 -3.46 2.56 1.57
N LEU A 20 -3.22 1.98 2.75
CA LEU A 20 -4.28 1.45 3.60
C LEU A 20 -5.24 2.53 4.09
N GLU A 21 -4.74 3.72 4.46
CA GLU A 21 -5.58 4.86 4.83
C GLU A 21 -6.46 5.31 3.67
N GLN A 22 -5.92 5.40 2.45
CA GLN A 22 -6.72 5.72 1.26
C GLN A 22 -7.79 4.65 1.01
N ILE A 23 -7.42 3.37 1.07
CA ILE A 23 -8.38 2.27 0.90
C ILE A 23 -9.45 2.30 1.99
N ALA A 24 -9.07 2.59 3.25
CA ALA A 24 -9.99 2.76 4.37
C ALA A 24 -10.92 3.98 4.17
N ALA A 25 -10.44 5.02 3.51
CA ALA A 25 -11.25 6.18 3.09
C ALA A 25 -12.19 5.87 1.90
N GLY A 26 -12.16 4.65 1.34
CA GLY A 26 -12.99 4.24 0.21
C GLY A 26 -12.43 4.64 -1.16
N GLU A 27 -11.14 4.96 -1.23
CA GLU A 27 -10.45 5.29 -2.48
C GLU A 27 -10.39 4.03 -3.38
N SER A 28 -10.64 4.22 -4.68
CA SER A 28 -10.72 3.10 -5.63
C SER A 28 -9.34 2.72 -6.12
N TRP A 29 -9.11 1.43 -6.34
CA TRP A 29 -7.85 0.87 -6.84
C TRP A 29 -7.35 1.59 -8.10
N ALA A 30 -8.23 1.86 -9.05
CA ALA A 30 -7.88 2.57 -10.29
C ALA A 30 -7.37 3.98 -10.05
N LYS A 31 -7.90 4.68 -9.04
CA LYS A 31 -7.56 6.07 -8.74
C LYS A 31 -6.29 6.15 -7.88
N LEU A 32 -6.08 5.17 -6.99
CA LEU A 32 -4.78 4.90 -6.37
C LEU A 32 -3.67 4.63 -7.40
N LEU A 33 -3.92 3.75 -8.37
CA LEU A 33 -2.97 3.44 -9.44
C LEU A 33 -2.74 4.64 -10.39
N ALA A 34 -3.76 5.46 -10.61
CA ALA A 34 -3.63 6.69 -11.39
C ALA A 34 -2.83 7.78 -10.64
N GLY A 35 -2.96 7.87 -9.32
CA GLY A 35 -2.19 8.79 -8.48
C GLY A 35 -0.75 8.35 -8.26
N TYR A 36 -0.50 7.04 -8.33
CA TYR A 36 0.81 6.43 -8.12
C TYR A 36 1.14 5.48 -9.28
N PRO A 37 1.72 5.98 -10.39
CA PRO A 37 2.05 5.14 -11.55
C PRO A 37 3.10 4.06 -11.25
N GLU A 38 3.83 4.20 -10.14
CA GLU A 38 4.80 3.22 -9.64
C GLU A 38 4.14 2.12 -8.78
N LEU A 39 2.88 2.29 -8.41
CA LEU A 39 2.09 1.33 -7.63
C LEU A 39 1.50 0.28 -8.57
N LYS A 40 1.55 -0.99 -8.18
CA LYS A 40 0.85 -2.07 -8.89
C LYS A 40 -0.29 -2.62 -8.06
N GLU A 41 -1.25 -3.27 -8.71
CA GLU A 41 -2.31 -3.99 -8.02
C GLU A 41 -1.77 -5.05 -7.04
N GLU A 42 -0.64 -5.69 -7.37
CA GLU A 42 0.04 -6.63 -6.47
C GLU A 42 0.47 -5.99 -5.16
N ASP A 43 0.92 -4.74 -5.19
CA ASP A 43 1.32 -4.01 -3.99
C ASP A 43 0.12 -3.67 -3.11
N ILE A 44 -1.01 -3.33 -3.72
CA ILE A 44 -2.25 -3.08 -3.00
C ILE A 44 -2.77 -4.38 -2.36
N ARG A 45 -2.71 -5.50 -3.07
CA ARG A 45 -3.05 -6.82 -2.52
C ARG A 45 -2.11 -7.20 -1.36
N ALA A 46 -0.82 -6.94 -1.48
CA ALA A 46 0.16 -7.16 -0.42
C ALA A 46 -0.11 -6.26 0.81
N ALA A 47 -0.49 -5.01 0.60
CA ALA A 47 -0.89 -4.08 1.65
C ALA A 47 -2.11 -4.59 2.43
N LEU A 48 -3.15 -5.05 1.74
CA LEU A 48 -4.33 -5.67 2.35
C LEU A 48 -3.99 -6.95 3.11
N PHE A 49 -3.13 -7.80 2.53
CA PHE A 49 -2.68 -9.02 3.20
C PHE A 49 -1.89 -8.70 4.48
N TYR A 50 -1.06 -7.67 4.44
CA TYR A 50 -0.34 -7.19 5.62
C TYR A 50 -1.29 -6.65 6.69
N ALA A 51 -2.28 -5.82 6.31
CA ALA A 51 -3.30 -5.32 7.23
C ALA A 51 -4.06 -6.48 7.91
N ARG A 52 -4.40 -7.53 7.15
CA ARG A 52 -5.06 -8.73 7.68
C ARG A 52 -4.16 -9.55 8.61
N LYS A 53 -2.85 -9.56 8.37
CA LYS A 53 -1.87 -10.32 9.19
C LYS A 53 -1.53 -9.62 10.52
N ILE A 54 -1.71 -8.30 10.58
CA ILE A 54 -1.51 -7.49 11.78
C ILE A 54 -2.75 -7.44 12.68
N SER A 55 -3.89 -7.92 12.19
CA SER A 55 -5.15 -8.02 12.92
C SER A 55 -5.29 -9.32 13.71
#